data_AF-A0A358GBX6-F1
#
_entry.id   AF-A0A358GBX6-F1
#
_cell.length_a   1.000
_cell.length_b   1.000
_cell.length_c   1.000
_cell.angle_alpha   90.00
_cell.angle_beta   90.00
_cell.angle_gamma   90.00
#
_symmetry.space_group_name_H-M   'P 1'
#
loop_
_entity.id
_entity.type
_entity.pdbx_description
1 polymer ?
#
loop_
_entity_poly.entity_id
_entity_poly.type
_entity_poly.pdbx_seq_one_letter_code
_entity_poly.pdbx_strand_id
1 'polypeptide(L)'
;MIERHEEWSDLAPMYVLGGLEAEEVAAFEAHLAQCESCRQEVRELQEVTGFLPLAAEPVAPPPGMRARVLGNVLGHAQESAGTKPAAAP
;
A
#
# COMPACT_ATOMS: atom_id res chain seq x y z
N MET A 1 25.22 4.34 14.95
CA MET A 1 23.91 3.68 14.71
C MET A 1 22.74 4.68 14.78
N ILE A 2 22.98 5.98 14.96
CA ILE A 2 21.97 7.05 14.91
C ILE A 2 22.00 7.72 13.52
N GLU A 3 23.18 7.83 12.90
CA GLU A 3 23.39 8.47 11.59
C GLU A 3 22.57 7.89 10.43
N ARG A 4 22.27 6.58 10.43
CA ARG A 4 21.43 6.00 9.36
C ARG A 4 19.95 6.34 9.54
N HIS A 5 19.44 6.50 10.76
CA HIS A 5 18.01 6.77 10.99
C HIS A 5 17.60 8.14 10.50
N GLU A 6 18.44 9.16 10.72
CA GLU A 6 18.16 10.55 10.36
C GLU A 6 18.01 10.70 8.83
N GLU A 7 18.85 10.04 8.04
CA GLU A 7 18.77 10.06 6.57
C GLU A 7 17.49 9.38 6.04
N TRP A 8 17.01 8.32 6.71
CA TRP A 8 15.80 7.61 6.28
C TRP A 8 14.52 8.30 6.75
N SER A 9 14.55 9.00 7.89
CA SER A 9 13.40 9.75 8.41
C SER A 9 12.94 10.84 7.42
N ASP A 10 13.88 11.52 6.75
CA ASP A 10 13.57 12.53 5.73
C ASP A 10 12.79 11.96 4.52
N LEU A 11 12.89 10.66 4.26
CA LEU A 11 12.15 9.99 3.17
C LEU A 11 10.75 9.53 3.59
N ALA A 12 10.45 9.45 4.90
CA ALA A 12 9.17 8.95 5.39
C ALA A 12 7.94 9.75 4.90
N PRO A 13 7.96 11.10 4.87
CA PRO A 13 6.84 11.87 4.33
C PRO A 13 6.61 11.61 2.84
N MET A 14 7.70 11.54 2.06
CA MET A 14 7.63 11.28 0.62
C MET A 14 7.15 9.86 0.32
N TYR A 15 7.59 8.88 1.11
CA TYR A 15 7.11 7.50 1.00
C TYR A 15 5.59 7.42 1.23
N VAL A 16 5.09 8.02 2.32
CA VAL A 16 3.65 7.97 2.66
C VAL A 16 2.79 8.68 1.63
N LEU A 17 3.29 9.76 1.02
CA LEU A 17 2.61 10.48 -0.05
C LEU A 17 2.77 9.82 -1.44
N GLY A 18 3.55 8.73 -1.54
CA GLY A 18 3.81 8.03 -2.80
C GLY A 18 4.67 8.84 -3.79
N GLY A 19 5.53 9.73 -3.27
CA GLY A 19 6.37 10.63 -4.06
C GLY A 19 7.83 10.17 -4.25
N LEU A 20 8.17 8.97 -3.79
CA LEU A 20 9.49 8.36 -4.01
C LEU A 20 9.54 7.64 -5.35
N GLU A 21 10.72 7.61 -5.97
CA GLU A 21 10.99 6.78 -7.15
C GLU A 21 11.06 5.30 -6.76
N ALA A 22 10.90 4.40 -7.74
CA ALA A 22 10.81 2.96 -7.49
C ALA A 22 12.04 2.39 -6.75
N GLU A 23 13.23 2.87 -7.11
CA GLU A 23 14.49 2.49 -6.46
C GLU A 23 14.55 2.97 -5.01
N GLU A 24 14.05 4.18 -4.73
CA GLU A 24 14.01 4.78 -3.39
C GLU A 24 13.00 4.06 -2.49
N VAL A 25 11.83 3.68 -3.04
CA VAL A 25 10.84 2.86 -2.33
C VAL A 25 11.47 1.53 -1.91
N ALA A 26 12.11 0.81 -2.83
CA ALA A 26 12.72 -0.48 -2.53
C ALA A 26 13.81 -0.37 -1.45
N ALA A 27 14.63 0.69 -1.52
CA ALA A 27 15.68 0.93 -0.54
C ALA A 27 15.10 1.29 0.85
N PHE A 28 14.05 2.12 0.88
CA PHE A 28 13.38 2.51 2.12
C PHE A 28 12.64 1.33 2.76
N GLU A 29 11.96 0.48 1.98
CA GLU A 29 11.31 -0.73 2.50
C GLU A 29 12.32 -1.72 3.11
N ALA A 30 13.50 -1.87 2.51
CA ALA A 30 14.58 -2.68 3.08
C ALA A 30 15.07 -2.14 4.44
N HIS A 31 15.04 -0.82 4.63
CA HIS A 31 15.30 -0.19 5.92
C HIS A 31 14.13 -0.41 6.90
N LEU A 32 12.89 -0.20 6.45
CA LEU A 32 11.68 -0.42 7.27
C LEU A 32 11.59 -1.85 7.80
N ALA A 33 12.15 -2.86 7.12
CA ALA A 33 12.24 -4.22 7.65
C ALA A 33 13.08 -4.33 8.93
N GLN A 34 14.03 -3.42 9.13
CA GLN A 34 15.06 -3.50 10.18
C GLN A 34 14.93 -2.42 11.26
N CYS A 35 14.16 -1.35 11.02
CA CYS A 35 14.06 -0.21 11.92
C CYS A 35 12.63 0.01 12.45
N GLU A 36 12.43 -0.18 13.76
CA GLU A 36 11.11 0.02 14.40
C GLU A 36 10.71 1.50 14.48
N SER A 37 11.65 2.41 14.70
CA SER A 37 11.33 3.85 14.82
C SER A 37 10.85 4.43 13.48
N CYS A 38 11.50 4.10 12.35
CA CYS A 38 10.99 4.51 11.04
C CYS A 38 9.64 3.85 10.71
N ARG A 39 9.39 2.60 11.13
CA ARG A 39 8.06 1.99 11.01
C ARG A 39 7.01 2.77 11.81
N GLN A 40 7.37 3.22 13.00
CA GLN A 40 6.47 4.00 13.86
C GLN A 40 6.16 5.36 13.25
N GLU A 41 7.18 6.07 12.75
CA GLU A 41 7.04 7.34 12.04
C GLU A 41 6.13 7.22 10.81
N VAL A 42 6.34 6.19 9.98
CA VAL A 42 5.46 5.92 8.82
C VAL A 42 4.01 5.70 9.25
N ARG A 43 3.76 4.95 10.33
CA ARG A 43 2.40 4.73 10.85
C ARG A 43 1.75 6.05 11.28
N GLU A 44 2.46 6.87 12.04
CA GLU A 44 1.98 8.18 12.49
C GLU A 44 1.66 9.11 11.31
N LEU A 45 2.52 9.14 10.29
CA LEU A 45 2.29 9.89 9.07
C LEU A 45 1.09 9.35 8.28
N GLN A 46 0.92 8.03 8.19
CA GLN A 46 -0.22 7.40 7.51
C GLN A 46 -1.56 7.74 8.16
N GLU A 47 -1.61 7.82 9.49
CA GLU A 47 -2.82 8.22 10.22
C GLU A 47 -3.25 9.64 9.84
N VAL A 48 -2.32 10.58 9.79
CA VAL A 48 -2.62 11.99 9.45
C VAL A 48 -2.90 12.17 7.95
N THR A 49 -2.09 11.55 7.09
CA THR A 49 -2.25 11.68 5.63
C THR A 49 -3.50 10.98 5.11
N GLY A 50 -4.02 9.98 5.84
CA GLY A 50 -5.29 9.32 5.53
C GLY A 50 -6.50 10.26 5.51
N PHE A 51 -6.41 11.44 6.13
CA PHE A 51 -7.47 12.46 6.07
C PHE A 51 -7.41 13.33 4.81
N LEU A 52 -6.28 13.38 4.09
CA LEU A 52 -6.11 14.26 2.92
C LEU A 52 -7.13 13.98 1.80
N PRO A 53 -7.45 12.73 1.44
CA PRO A 53 -8.47 12.46 0.41
C PRO A 53 -9.86 12.97 0.78
N LEU A 54 -10.16 13.14 2.07
CA LEU A 54 -11.46 13.65 2.53
C LEU A 54 -11.63 15.15 2.31
N ALA A 55 -10.53 15.88 2.10
CA ALA A 55 -10.55 17.30 1.76
C ALA A 55 -10.75 17.56 0.27
N ALA A 56 -10.65 16.53 -0.59
CA ALA A 56 -10.85 16.66 -2.02
C ALA A 56 -12.33 16.74 -2.38
N GLU A 57 -12.66 17.51 -3.42
CA GLU A 57 -14.02 17.56 -3.96
C GLU A 57 -14.42 16.17 -4.50
N PRO A 58 -15.55 15.58 -4.06
CA PRO A 58 -15.97 14.27 -4.53
C PRO A 58 -16.35 14.28 -6.02
N VAL A 59 -15.77 13.36 -6.79
CA VAL A 59 -16.12 13.15 -8.21
C VAL A 59 -16.87 11.84 -8.37
N ALA A 60 -18.01 11.88 -9.07
CA ALA A 60 -18.80 10.69 -9.34
C ALA A 60 -18.03 9.71 -10.24
N PRO A 61 -17.91 8.42 -9.87
CA PRO A 61 -17.29 7.43 -10.74
C PRO A 61 -18.16 7.15 -11.98
N PRO A 62 -17.56 6.70 -13.10
CA PRO A 62 -18.30 6.27 -14.28
C PRO A 62 -19.38 5.21 -13.97
N PRO A 63 -20.53 5.25 -14.66
CA PRO A 63 -21.61 4.30 -14.43
C PRO A 63 -21.12 2.86 -14.61
N GLY A 64 -21.60 1.96 -13.75
CA GLY A 64 -21.21 0.55 -13.78
C GLY A 64 -19.82 0.22 -13.23
N MET A 65 -19.02 1.20 -12.81
CA MET A 65 -17.68 0.95 -12.22
C MET A 65 -17.74 0.00 -11.03
N ARG A 66 -18.71 0.17 -10.11
CA ARG A 66 -18.89 -0.72 -8.96
C ARG A 66 -19.14 -2.18 -9.38
N ALA A 67 -20.06 -2.40 -10.32
CA ALA A 67 -20.39 -3.74 -10.80
C ALA A 67 -19.19 -4.42 -11.48
N ARG A 68 -18.44 -3.66 -12.29
CA ARG A 68 -17.22 -4.14 -12.95
C ARG A 68 -16.12 -4.53 -11.95
N VAL A 69 -15.82 -3.67 -10.98
CA VAL A 69 -14.77 -3.93 -9.97
C VAL A 69 -15.17 -5.12 -9.08
N LEU A 70 -16.39 -5.11 -8.53
CA LEU A 70 -16.83 -6.19 -7.64
C LEU A 70 -17.03 -7.51 -8.38
N GLY A 71 -17.54 -7.48 -9.62
CA GLY A 71 -17.66 -8.66 -10.46
C GLY A 71 -16.30 -9.32 -10.73
N ASN A 72 -15.26 -8.54 -10.99
CA ASN A 72 -13.91 -9.05 -11.16
C ASN A 72 -13.37 -9.66 -9.86
N VAL A 73 -13.46 -8.97 -8.73
CA VAL A 73 -12.93 -9.48 -7.44
C VAL A 73 -13.63 -10.77 -7.01
N LEU A 74 -14.95 -10.81 -7.09
CA LEU A 74 -15.74 -11.98 -6.68
C LEU A 74 -15.65 -13.13 -7.70
N GLY A 75 -15.48 -12.83 -8.99
CA GLY A 75 -15.28 -13.82 -10.04
C GLY A 75 -13.98 -14.61 -9.92
N HIS A 76 -12.85 -13.93 -9.64
CA HIS A 76 -11.54 -14.58 -9.44
C HIS A 76 -11.52 -15.51 -8.20
N ALA A 77 -12.35 -15.23 -7.19
CA ALA A 77 -12.47 -16.11 -6.01
C ALA A 77 -13.16 -17.44 -6.35
N GLN A 78 -14.06 -17.46 -7.34
CA GLN A 78 -14.77 -18.67 -7.77
C GLN A 78 -13.87 -19.56 -8.64
N GLU A 79 -13.00 -18.97 -9.46
CA GLU A 79 -12.10 -19.69 -10.36
C GLU A 79 -10.95 -20.37 -9.60
N SER A 80 -10.44 -19.73 -8.54
CA SER A 80 -9.44 -20.33 -7.64
C SER A 80 -10.00 -21.43 -6.73
N ALA A 81 -11.31 -21.42 -6.42
CA ALA A 81 -11.99 -22.50 -5.71
C ALA A 81 -12.32 -23.72 -6.61
N GLY A 82 -12.19 -23.59 -7.93
CA GLY A 82 -12.50 -24.63 -8.92
C GLY A 82 -11.38 -25.64 -9.19
N THR A 83 -10.13 -25.37 -8.77
CA THR A 83 -9.03 -26.33 -8.92
C THR A 83 -9.00 -27.32 -7.74
N LYS A 84 -9.92 -28.28 -7.77
CA LYS A 84 -9.81 -29.48 -6.94
C LYS A 84 -8.54 -30.24 -7.40
N PRO A 85 -7.52 -30.47 -6.55
CA PRO A 85 -6.44 -31.35 -6.94
C PRO A 85 -7.03 -32.74 -7.10
N ALA A 86 -7.03 -33.22 -8.35
CA ALA A 86 -7.32 -34.60 -8.66
C ALA A 86 -6.26 -35.46 -7.96
N ALA A 87 -6.69 -36.19 -6.94
CA ALA A 87 -5.90 -37.16 -6.23
C ALA A 87 -5.40 -38.25 -7.19
N ALA A 88 -4.12 -38.62 -7.07
CA ALA A 88 -3.59 -39.98 -7.21
C ALA A 88 -2.06 -39.99 -7.08
N PRO A 89 -1.43 -41.14 -6.81
CA PRO A 89 -1.85 -42.27 -5.98
C PRO A 89 -1.09 -42.31 -4.63
#